data_AF-A0A959YZG4-F1
#
_entry.id   AF-A0A959YZG4-F1
#
_cell.length_a   1.000
_cell.length_b   1.000
_cell.length_c   1.000
_cell.angle_alpha   90.00
_cell.angle_beta   90.00
_cell.angle_gamma   90.00
#
_symmetry.space_group_name_H-M   'P 1'
#
loop_
_entity.id
_entity.type
_entity.pdbx_description
1 polymer ?
#
loop_
_entity_poly.entity_id
_entity_poly.type
_entity_poly.pdbx_seq_one_letter_code
_entity_poly.pdbx_strand_id
1 'polypeptide(L)'
;MRHLIHFRTAATWAFRIFLVLAVFHLIVVVGILAFDHEPVYLLWGGRVEPGQLLKFELFALIVNAACIGLVLLASGRIGSGTAERVGRWLMWPLMVLFILNTVGNLLATSWFERIMAAVTVLLALLCLRLAMGPDRPPPASTQGS
;
A
#
# COMPACT_ATOMS: atom_id res chain seq x y z
N MET A 1 10.43 -2.26 17.25
CA MET A 1 10.32 -1.80 15.84
C MET A 1 11.10 -0.52 15.53
N ARG A 2 11.02 0.54 16.34
CA ARG A 2 11.76 1.80 16.09
C ARG A 2 13.28 1.61 15.92
N HIS A 3 13.87 0.68 16.67
CA HIS A 3 15.29 0.31 16.57
C HIS A 3 15.63 -0.66 15.42
N LEU A 4 14.65 -1.29 14.77
CA LEU A 4 14.88 -2.30 13.73
C LEU A 4 14.75 -1.71 12.32
N ILE A 5 13.80 -0.78 12.13
CA ILE A 5 13.56 -0.15 10.83
C ILE A 5 13.51 1.35 11.04
N HIS A 6 14.41 2.09 10.39
CA HIS A 6 14.37 3.56 10.43
C HIS A 6 13.17 4.12 9.66
N PHE A 7 12.62 5.24 10.13
CA PHE A 7 11.43 5.86 9.55
C PHE A 7 11.57 6.16 8.04
N ARG A 8 12.70 6.75 7.63
CA ARG A 8 12.97 7.07 6.21
C ARG A 8 13.10 5.81 5.35
N THR A 9 13.67 4.75 5.91
CA THR A 9 13.80 3.44 5.26
C THR A 9 12.42 2.81 5.08
N ALA A 10 11.57 2.84 6.11
CA ALA A 10 10.20 2.35 6.03
C ALA A 10 9.38 3.08 4.95
N ALA A 11 9.44 4.41 4.93
CA ALA A 11 8.76 5.21 3.91
C ALA A 11 9.22 4.87 2.49
N THR A 12 10.52 4.66 2.30
CA THR A 12 11.10 4.33 0.99
C THR A 12 10.68 2.95 0.52
N TRP A 13 10.71 1.94 1.40
CA TRP A 13 10.27 0.60 1.05
C TRP A 13 8.77 0.54 0.79
N ALA A 14 7.94 1.17 1.62
CA ALA A 14 6.49 1.24 1.40
C ALA A 14 6.17 1.87 0.04
N PHE A 15 6.79 3.01 -0.27
CA PHE A 15 6.64 3.68 -1.56
C PHE A 15 7.03 2.77 -2.74
N ARG A 16 8.18 2.08 -2.66
CA ARG A 16 8.63 1.16 -3.71
C ARG A 16 7.68 -0.02 -3.91
N ILE A 17 7.19 -0.61 -2.83
CA ILE A 17 6.23 -1.72 -2.91
C ILE A 17 4.93 -1.24 -3.55
N PHE A 18 4.39 -0.09 -3.14
CA PHE A 18 3.18 0.47 -3.78
C PHE A 18 3.39 0.83 -5.24
N LEU A 19 4.59 1.25 -5.63
CA LEU A 19 4.91 1.50 -7.04
C LEU A 19 4.89 0.20 -7.85
N VAL A 20 5.48 -0.88 -7.32
CA VAL A 20 5.43 -2.20 -7.95
C VAL A 20 3.99 -2.70 -8.04
N LEU A 21 3.17 -2.52 -7.00
CA LEU A 21 1.75 -2.86 -7.02
C LEU A 21 0.95 -2.02 -8.02
N ALA A 22 1.25 -0.74 -8.18
CA ALA A 22 0.63 0.11 -9.21
C ALA A 22 0.91 -0.45 -10.61
N VAL A 23 2.17 -0.82 -10.88
CA VAL A 23 2.57 -1.42 -12.15
C VAL A 23 1.87 -2.76 -12.36
N PHE A 24 1.77 -3.58 -11.32
CA PHE A 24 1.04 -4.84 -11.35
C PHE A 24 -0.44 -4.64 -11.75
N HIS A 25 -1.18 -3.77 -11.06
CA HIS A 25 -2.57 -3.47 -11.39
C HIS A 25 -2.71 -2.91 -12.80
N LEU A 26 -1.78 -2.04 -13.23
CA LEU A 26 -1.78 -1.50 -14.59
C LEU A 26 -1.58 -2.60 -15.64
N ILE A 27 -0.69 -3.57 -15.39
CA ILE A 27 -0.48 -4.72 -16.28
C ILE A 27 -1.77 -5.54 -16.39
N VAL A 28 -2.47 -5.79 -15.27
CA VAL A 28 -3.74 -6.53 -15.30
C VAL A 28 -4.80 -5.76 -16.08
N VAL A 29 -4.95 -4.45 -15.82
CA VAL A 29 -5.91 -3.59 -16.55
C VAL A 29 -5.60 -3.57 -18.06
N VAL A 30 -4.34 -3.41 -18.45
CA VAL A 30 -3.92 -3.47 -19.86
C VAL A 30 -4.15 -4.86 -20.44
N GLY A 31 -3.88 -5.92 -19.68
CA GLY A 31 -4.15 -7.31 -20.06
C GLY A 31 -5.62 -7.52 -20.41
N ILE A 32 -6.54 -6.99 -19.60
CA ILE A 32 -7.98 -7.05 -19.83
C ILE A 32 -8.38 -6.21 -21.06
N LEU A 33 -7.93 -4.95 -21.14
CA LEU A 33 -8.42 -4.00 -22.15
C LEU A 33 -7.81 -4.17 -23.55
N ALA A 34 -6.56 -4.61 -23.63
CA ALA A 34 -5.81 -4.67 -24.91
C ALA A 34 -5.63 -6.10 -25.44
N PHE A 35 -5.80 -7.12 -24.59
CA PHE A 35 -5.50 -8.51 -24.93
C PHE A 35 -6.62 -9.49 -24.54
N ASP A 36 -7.76 -8.99 -24.05
CA ASP A 36 -8.91 -9.81 -23.58
C ASP A 36 -8.51 -10.89 -22.56
N HIS A 37 -7.46 -10.65 -21.76
CA HIS A 37 -6.94 -11.60 -20.78
C HIS A 37 -7.46 -11.28 -19.38
N GLU A 38 -8.34 -12.12 -18.84
CA GLU A 38 -8.96 -11.93 -17.52
C GLU A 38 -8.51 -13.03 -16.52
N PRO A 39 -7.45 -12.80 -15.72
CA PRO A 39 -6.89 -13.82 -14.83
C PRO A 39 -7.66 -13.93 -13.50
N VAL A 40 -8.98 -14.14 -13.54
CA VAL A 40 -9.87 -14.19 -12.35
C VAL A 40 -9.36 -15.18 -11.30
N TYR A 41 -8.90 -16.36 -11.71
CA TYR A 41 -8.43 -17.41 -10.81
C TYR A 41 -7.18 -17.02 -10.00
N LEU A 42 -6.44 -15.98 -10.40
CA LEU A 42 -5.26 -15.49 -9.69
C LEU A 42 -5.56 -14.36 -8.71
N LEU A 43 -6.73 -13.71 -8.81
CA LEU A 43 -7.02 -12.45 -8.13
C LEU A 43 -8.35 -12.52 -7.40
N TRP A 44 -8.48 -11.73 -6.32
CA TRP A 44 -9.72 -11.59 -5.56
C TRP A 44 -10.30 -12.93 -5.08
N GLY A 45 -9.43 -13.87 -4.70
CA GLY A 45 -9.75 -15.21 -4.24
C GLY A 45 -10.41 -16.10 -5.29
N GLY A 46 -10.38 -15.71 -6.58
CA GLY A 46 -11.08 -16.40 -7.65
C GLY A 46 -12.60 -16.31 -7.57
N ARG A 47 -13.13 -15.29 -6.86
CA ARG A 47 -14.58 -15.16 -6.58
C ARG A 47 -15.29 -14.08 -7.36
N VAL A 48 -14.55 -13.26 -8.11
CA VAL A 48 -15.12 -12.16 -8.91
C VAL A 48 -15.69 -12.74 -10.21
N GLU A 49 -16.87 -12.27 -10.61
CA GLU A 49 -17.47 -12.69 -11.86
C GLU A 49 -16.66 -12.17 -13.06
N PRO A 50 -16.55 -12.94 -14.16
CA PRO A 50 -15.98 -12.45 -15.41
C PRO A 50 -16.66 -11.15 -15.86
N GLY A 51 -15.88 -10.14 -16.26
CA GLY A 51 -16.34 -8.79 -16.59
C GLY A 51 -16.48 -7.85 -15.40
N GLN A 52 -16.41 -8.34 -14.16
CA GLN A 52 -16.31 -7.49 -12.96
C GLN A 52 -14.85 -7.23 -12.55
N LEU A 53 -13.89 -8.08 -12.95
CA LEU A 53 -12.49 -7.97 -12.53
C LEU A 53 -11.91 -6.58 -12.85
N LEU A 54 -12.22 -6.02 -14.02
CA LEU A 54 -11.77 -4.69 -14.40
C LEU A 54 -12.16 -3.60 -13.38
N LYS A 55 -13.39 -3.64 -12.86
CA LYS A 55 -13.86 -2.65 -11.87
C LYS A 55 -13.08 -2.78 -10.56
N PHE A 56 -12.82 -4.00 -10.14
CA PHE A 56 -12.05 -4.31 -8.94
C PHE A 56 -10.59 -3.88 -9.09
N GLU A 57 -9.98 -4.11 -10.25
CA GLU A 57 -8.60 -3.67 -10.53
C GLU A 57 -8.47 -2.14 -10.62
N LEU A 58 -9.45 -1.44 -11.21
CA LEU A 58 -9.48 0.03 -11.20
C LEU A 58 -9.64 0.57 -9.77
N PHE A 59 -10.51 -0.05 -8.96
CA PHE A 59 -10.64 0.30 -7.55
C PHE A 59 -9.32 0.09 -6.78
N ALA A 60 -8.67 -1.05 -6.98
CA ALA A 60 -7.37 -1.35 -6.36
C ALA A 60 -6.29 -0.34 -6.79
N LEU A 61 -6.26 0.05 -8.08
CA LEU A 61 -5.32 1.04 -8.59
C LEU A 61 -5.55 2.42 -7.94
N ILE A 62 -6.81 2.85 -7.78
CA ILE A 62 -7.16 4.11 -7.09
C ILE A 62 -6.73 4.06 -5.63
N VAL A 63 -7.08 2.99 -4.91
CA VAL A 63 -6.69 2.81 -3.51
C VAL A 63 -5.17 2.80 -3.37
N ASN A 64 -4.46 2.09 -4.25
CA ASN A 64 -3.00 2.04 -4.25
C ASN A 64 -2.35 3.41 -4.54
N ALA A 65 -2.91 4.19 -5.46
CA ALA A 65 -2.48 5.58 -5.69
C ALA A 65 -2.69 6.45 -4.44
N ALA A 66 -3.82 6.29 -3.75
CA ALA A 66 -4.04 6.96 -2.46
C ALA A 66 -3.01 6.51 -1.40
N CYS A 67 -2.65 5.22 -1.36
CA CYS A 67 -1.60 4.71 -0.47
C CYS A 67 -0.25 5.37 -0.72
N ILE A 68 0.14 5.52 -2.00
CA ILE A 68 1.35 6.25 -2.40
C ILE A 68 1.30 7.68 -1.86
N GLY A 69 0.21 8.40 -2.12
CA GLY A 69 0.01 9.77 -1.65
C GLY A 69 0.12 9.87 -0.13
N LEU A 70 -0.50 8.95 0.61
CA LEU A 70 -0.44 8.89 2.07
C LEU A 70 0.99 8.63 2.57
N VAL A 71 1.75 7.73 1.94
CA VAL A 71 3.17 7.50 2.34
C VAL A 71 4.01 8.75 2.10
N LEU A 72 3.83 9.43 0.97
CA LEU A 72 4.53 10.67 0.67
C LEU A 72 4.16 11.76 1.67
N LEU A 73 2.89 11.88 2.03
CA LEU A 73 2.41 12.86 3.00
C LEU A 73 2.91 12.54 4.41
N ALA A 74 2.76 11.30 4.88
CA ALA A 74 3.20 10.87 6.20
C ALA A 74 4.72 11.02 6.41
N SER A 75 5.50 10.90 5.32
CA SER A 75 6.96 11.07 5.34
C SER A 75 7.44 12.51 5.13
N GLY A 76 6.53 13.46 4.95
CA GLY A 76 6.86 14.87 4.76
C GLY A 76 7.40 15.22 3.38
N ARG A 77 7.23 14.34 2.37
CA ARG A 77 7.79 14.55 1.01
C ARG A 77 6.94 15.49 0.14
N ILE A 78 5.63 15.57 0.40
CA ILE A 78 4.68 16.40 -0.37
C ILE A 78 3.84 17.34 0.50
N GLY A 79 4.15 17.45 1.79
CA GLY A 79 3.44 18.31 2.73
C GLY A 79 4.17 18.38 4.07
N SER A 80 3.90 19.42 4.85
CA SER A 80 4.55 19.68 6.14
C SER A 80 3.53 19.97 7.24
N GLY A 81 3.97 19.98 8.49
CA GLY A 81 3.16 20.40 9.65
C GLY A 81 1.90 19.56 9.84
N THR A 82 0.73 20.18 9.67
CA THR A 82 -0.59 19.53 9.86
C THR A 82 -0.82 18.43 8.84
N ALA A 83 -0.47 18.66 7.56
CA ALA A 83 -0.72 17.68 6.51
C ALA A 83 0.11 16.40 6.75
N GLU A 84 1.38 16.55 7.13
CA GLU A 84 2.24 15.44 7.53
C GLU A 84 1.67 14.67 8.72
N ARG A 85 1.14 15.38 9.72
CA ARG A 85 0.51 14.79 10.91
C ARG A 85 -0.75 13.99 10.55
N VAL A 86 -1.60 14.50 9.65
CA VAL A 86 -2.77 13.80 9.12
C VAL A 86 -2.34 12.55 8.36
N GLY A 87 -1.34 12.66 7.48
CA GLY A 87 -0.79 11.52 6.75
C GLY A 87 -0.33 10.39 7.68
N ARG A 88 0.37 10.72 8.76
CA ARG A 88 0.78 9.73 9.78
C ARG A 88 -0.41 9.11 10.52
N TRP A 89 -1.43 9.89 10.86
CA TRP A 89 -2.64 9.35 11.48
C TRP A 89 -3.37 8.37 10.56
N LEU A 90 -3.44 8.66 9.26
CA LEU A 90 -4.07 7.79 8.26
C LEU A 90 -3.27 6.50 7.97
N MET A 91 -2.03 6.37 8.45
CA MET A 91 -1.29 5.10 8.38
C MET A 91 -1.91 4.02 9.26
N TRP A 92 -2.62 4.37 10.34
CA TRP A 92 -3.30 3.40 11.22
C TRP A 92 -4.42 2.63 10.51
N PRO A 93 -5.44 3.28 9.91
CA PRO A 93 -6.46 2.53 9.17
C PRO A 93 -5.85 1.80 7.97
N LEU A 94 -4.79 2.34 7.35
CA LEU A 94 -4.09 1.66 6.26
C LEU A 94 -3.39 0.37 6.71
N MET A 95 -2.77 0.37 7.90
CA MET A 95 -2.24 -0.84 8.52
C MET A 95 -3.34 -1.90 8.71
N VAL A 96 -4.50 -1.50 9.25
CA VAL A 96 -5.64 -2.40 9.44
C VAL A 96 -6.11 -2.98 8.10
N LEU A 97 -6.21 -2.16 7.05
CA LEU A 97 -6.55 -2.62 5.71
C LEU A 97 -5.58 -3.71 5.21
N PHE A 98 -4.27 -3.57 5.44
CA PHE A 98 -3.29 -4.59 5.03
C PHE A 98 -3.32 -5.85 5.89
N ILE A 99 -3.70 -5.76 7.16
CA ILE A 99 -3.96 -6.94 8.00
C ILE A 99 -5.17 -7.70 7.44
N LEU A 100 -6.26 -7.00 7.10
CA LEU A 100 -7.44 -7.62 6.48
C LEU A 100 -7.10 -8.26 5.13
N ASN A 101 -6.32 -7.57 4.28
CA ASN A 101 -5.83 -8.15 3.02
C ASN A 101 -4.97 -9.40 3.25
N THR A 102 -4.13 -9.40 4.29
CA THR A 102 -3.34 -10.59 4.66
C THR A 102 -4.24 -11.77 4.96
N VAL A 103 -5.31 -11.57 5.75
CA VAL A 103 -6.28 -12.63 6.05
C VAL A 103 -6.94 -13.14 4.76
N GLY A 104 -7.40 -12.23 3.89
CA GLY A 104 -7.97 -12.61 2.59
C GLY A 104 -7.00 -13.45 1.74
N ASN A 105 -5.76 -12.99 1.62
CA ASN A 105 -4.69 -13.64 0.86
C ASN A 105 -4.27 -15.00 1.43
N LEU A 106 -4.30 -15.19 2.76
CA LEU A 106 -4.04 -16.48 3.39
C LEU A 106 -5.18 -17.48 3.15
N LEU A 107 -6.42 -17.00 3.08
CA LEU A 107 -7.60 -17.81 2.80
C LEU A 107 -7.77 -18.12 1.30
N ALA A 108 -6.97 -17.49 0.44
CA ALA A 108 -7.00 -17.74 -0.99
C ALA A 108 -6.50 -19.14 -1.36
N THR A 109 -7.09 -19.67 -2.44
CA THR A 109 -6.73 -20.97 -3.02
C THR A 109 -5.50 -20.87 -3.93
N SER A 110 -5.28 -19.70 -4.54
CA SER A 110 -4.15 -19.42 -5.42
C SER A 110 -2.81 -19.31 -4.66
N TRP A 111 -1.76 -19.93 -5.18
CA TRP A 111 -0.40 -19.78 -4.65
C TRP A 111 0.10 -18.33 -4.77
N PHE A 112 -0.33 -17.61 -5.81
CA PHE A 112 0.05 -16.23 -6.04
C PHE A 112 -0.47 -15.32 -4.93
N GLU A 113 -1.73 -15.48 -4.54
CA GLU A 113 -2.35 -14.70 -3.46
C GLU A 113 -1.70 -15.02 -2.11
N ARG A 114 -1.33 -16.28 -1.87
CA ARG A 114 -0.58 -16.66 -0.66
C ARG A 114 0.79 -15.97 -0.58
N ILE A 115 1.47 -15.74 -1.70
CA ILE A 115 2.68 -14.89 -1.73
C ILE A 115 2.33 -13.45 -1.42
N MET A 116 1.20 -12.94 -1.96
CA MET A 116 0.72 -11.60 -1.65
C MET A 116 0.40 -11.42 -0.16
N ALA A 117 0.06 -12.48 0.59
CA ALA A 117 -0.08 -12.40 2.04
C ALA A 117 1.23 -11.93 2.72
N ALA A 118 2.39 -12.41 2.28
CA ALA A 118 3.68 -11.97 2.82
C ALA A 118 3.95 -10.48 2.49
N VAL A 119 3.57 -10.05 1.28
CA VAL A 119 3.68 -8.65 0.86
C VAL A 119 2.78 -7.76 1.71
N THR A 120 1.55 -8.18 1.98
CA THR A 120 0.59 -7.39 2.78
C THR A 120 0.97 -7.38 4.27
N VAL A 121 1.57 -8.44 4.81
CA VAL A 121 2.19 -8.41 6.16
C VAL A 121 3.30 -7.37 6.21
N LEU A 122 4.20 -7.38 5.23
CA LEU A 122 5.29 -6.40 5.16
C LEU A 122 4.73 -4.97 5.09
N LEU A 123 3.73 -4.73 4.24
CA LEU A 123 3.06 -3.43 4.15
C LEU A 123 2.39 -3.02 5.46
N ALA A 124 1.70 -3.93 6.16
CA ALA A 124 1.12 -3.65 7.47
C ALA A 124 2.19 -3.20 8.48
N LEU A 125 3.33 -3.89 8.54
CA LEU A 125 4.45 -3.53 9.41
C LEU A 125 5.07 -2.17 9.04
N LEU A 126 5.19 -1.87 7.75
CA LEU A 126 5.70 -0.58 7.28
C LEU A 126 4.72 0.57 7.57
N CYS A 127 3.42 0.35 7.40
CA CYS A 127 2.37 1.31 7.78
C CYS A 127 2.38 1.57 9.29
N LEU A 128 2.45 0.53 10.12
CA LEU A 128 2.62 0.67 11.56
C LEU A 128 3.88 1.49 11.90
N ARG A 129 4.98 1.23 11.20
CA ARG A 129 6.23 1.95 11.40
C ARG A 129 6.09 3.44 11.07
N LEU A 130 5.39 3.79 10.00
CA LEU A 130 5.12 5.17 9.61
C LEU A 130 4.14 5.85 10.57
N ALA A 131 3.12 5.13 11.05
CA ALA A 131 2.14 5.62 12.02
C ALA A 131 2.79 6.04 13.35
N MET A 132 3.82 5.30 13.79
CA MET A 132 4.58 5.62 15.00
C MET A 132 5.45 6.88 14.90
N GLY A 133 5.62 7.47 13.72
CA GLY A 133 6.39 8.70 13.51
C GLY A 133 7.93 8.56 13.53
N PRO A 134 8.66 9.67 13.34
CA PRO A 134 10.13 9.68 13.25
C PRO A 134 10.85 9.27 14.55
N ASP A 135 12.09 8.76 14.43
CA ASP A 135 12.91 8.36 15.58
C ASP A 135 13.41 9.54 16.43
N ARG A 136 13.56 10.72 15.81
CA ARG A 136 13.73 12.01 16.46
C ARG A 136 12.86 13.03 15.73
N PRO A 137 12.20 13.95 16.44
CA PRO A 137 11.54 15.08 15.79
C PRO A 137 12.60 15.87 14.98
N PRO A 138 12.23 16.42 13.80
CA PRO A 138 13.14 17.26 13.04
C PRO A 138 13.62 18.44 13.90
N PRO A 139 14.88 18.87 13.77
CA PRO A 139 15.41 20.02 14.52
C PRO A 139 14.54 21.26 14.30
N ALA A 140 14.34 22.06 15.35
CA ALA A 140 13.42 23.20 15.37
C ALA A 140 13.71 24.25 14.28
N SER A 141 14.91 24.28 13.71
CA SER A 141 15.31 25.20 12.64
C SER A 141 14.61 24.98 11.30
N THR A 142 13.87 23.88 11.11
CA THR A 142 13.08 23.62 9.89
C THR A 142 11.59 23.90 10.07
N GLN A 143 11.15 24.47 11.21
CA GLN A 143 9.74 24.77 11.49
C GLN A 143 9.35 26.24 11.24
N GLY A 144 10.25 27.04 10.66
CA GLY A 144 9.96 28.43 10.28
C GLY A 144 10.56 28.76 8.92
N SER A 145 9.72 28.67 7.87
CA SER A 145 9.87 29.35 6.59
C SER A 145 8.57 29.21 5.80
#